data_AF-A0A3S3NHI2-F1
#
_entry.id   AF-A0A3S3NHI2-F1
#
_cell.length_a   1.000
_cell.length_b   1.000
_cell.length_c   1.000
_cell.angle_alpha   90.00
_cell.angle_beta   90.00
_cell.angle_gamma   90.00
#
_symmetry.space_group_name_H-M   'P 1'
#
loop_
_entity.id
_entity.type
_entity.pdbx_description
1 polymer ?
#
loop_
_entity_poly.entity_id
_entity_poly.type
_entity_poly.pdbx_seq_one_letter_code
_entity_poly.pdbx_strand_id
1 'polypeptide(L)'
;MSKDFEKHLATLNEVFTRFRKANLTLRPSKCSFATNRVEVLGFIVDENGRRANPKSVDKLRRFPVPDCLKKVRSFCGLASFYRQLIPNFSIIMAPLYALTQK
;
A
#
# COMPACT_ATOMS: atom_id res chain seq x y z
N MET A 1 -1.59 15.28 -3.68
CA MET A 1 -0.99 16.23 -2.72
C MET A 1 -1.68 17.56 -2.93
N SER A 2 -2.03 18.28 -1.85
CA SER A 2 -2.63 19.62 -1.99
C SER A 2 -1.71 20.49 -2.82
N LYS A 3 -2.25 21.20 -3.83
CA LYS A 3 -1.44 22.04 -4.73
C LYS A 3 -0.88 23.29 -4.07
N ASP A 4 -1.36 23.60 -2.87
CA ASP A 4 -1.08 24.82 -2.12
C ASP A 4 -0.67 24.47 -0.69
N PHE A 5 0.44 25.06 -0.24
CA PHE A 5 1.04 24.80 1.06
C PHE A 5 0.20 25.35 2.22
N GLU A 6 -0.39 26.54 2.08
CA GLU A 6 -1.28 27.14 3.07
C GLU A 6 -2.51 26.26 3.28
N LYS A 7 -3.08 25.76 2.18
CA LYS A 7 -4.21 24.81 2.27
C LYS A 7 -3.81 23.50 2.95
N HIS A 8 -2.59 23.03 2.73
CA HIS A 8 -2.07 21.85 3.42
C HIS A 8 -1.96 22.07 4.93
N LEU A 9 -1.41 23.22 5.37
CA LEU A 9 -1.30 23.58 6.78
C LEU A 9 -2.68 23.72 7.46
N ALA A 10 -3.63 24.36 6.78
CA ALA A 10 -5.00 24.47 7.28
C ALA A 10 -5.64 23.08 7.51
N THR A 11 -5.44 22.17 6.55
CA THR A 11 -5.93 20.78 6.66
C THR A 11 -5.27 20.03 7.82
N LEU A 12 -3.95 20.18 8.00
CA LEU A 12 -3.24 19.56 9.12
C LEU A 12 -3.74 20.07 10.47
N ASN A 13 -4.00 21.37 10.59
CA ASN A 13 -4.52 21.96 11.82
C ASN A 13 -5.90 21.40 12.18
N GLU A 14 -6.78 21.22 11.19
CA GLU A 14 -8.08 20.58 11.39
C GLU A 14 -7.94 19.12 11.86
N VAL A 15 -7.06 18.34 11.21
CA VAL A 15 -6.79 16.95 11.57
C VAL A 15 -6.25 16.83 13.00
N PHE A 16 -5.28 17.66 13.38
CA PHE A 16 -4.74 17.66 14.74
C PHE A 16 -5.78 18.09 15.78
N THR A 17 -6.64 19.05 15.45
CA THR A 17 -7.75 19.44 16.32
C THR A 17 -8.71 18.27 16.56
N ARG A 18 -9.04 17.50 15.52
CA ARG A 18 -9.86 16.28 15.66
C ARG A 18 -9.19 15.21 16.50
N PHE A 19 -7.88 14.98 16.34
CA PHE A 19 -7.14 14.05 17.20
C PHE A 19 -7.16 14.46 18.67
N ARG A 20 -6.95 15.74 18.98
CA ARG A 20 -7.04 16.26 20.35
C ARG A 20 -8.44 16.07 20.94
N LYS A 21 -9.50 16.36 20.17
CA LYS A 21 -10.90 16.14 20.59
C LYS A 21 -11.20 14.67 20.87
N ALA A 22 -10.61 13.76 20.10
CA ALA A 22 -10.75 12.31 20.28
C ALA A 22 -9.77 11.72 21.32
N ASN A 23 -8.98 12.56 22.02
CA ASN A 23 -7.94 12.15 22.96
C ASN A 23 -6.91 11.16 22.37
N LEU A 24 -6.59 11.32 21.08
CA LEU A 24 -5.60 10.52 20.36
C LEU A 24 -4.25 11.24 20.34
N THR A 25 -3.18 10.52 20.66
CA THR A 25 -1.80 11.01 20.59
C THR A 25 -1.08 10.44 19.38
N LEU A 26 -0.32 11.30 18.71
CA LEU A 26 0.53 10.90 17.59
C LEU A 26 1.95 10.67 18.08
N ARG A 27 2.61 9.64 17.54
CA ARG A 27 4.02 9.38 17.78
C ARG A 27 4.86 10.08 16.70
N PRO A 28 5.59 11.17 17.00
CA PRO A 28 6.29 11.95 15.98
C PRO A 28 7.27 11.13 15.14
N SER A 29 7.93 10.13 15.75
CA SER A 29 8.87 9.24 15.07
C SER A 29 8.22 8.35 13.99
N LYS A 30 6.89 8.27 13.91
CA LYS A 30 6.14 7.53 12.90
C LYS A 30 5.35 8.45 11.96
N CYS A 31 5.47 9.76 12.12
CA CYS A 31 4.76 10.74 11.32
C CYS A 31 5.70 11.39 10.31
N SER A 32 5.17 11.71 9.13
CA SER A 32 5.84 12.52 8.12
C SER A 32 4.84 13.55 7.63
N PHE A 33 5.20 14.83 7.68
CA PHE A 33 4.33 15.95 7.33
C PHE A 33 4.99 16.80 6.25
N ALA A 34 4.19 17.40 5.38
CA ALA A 34 4.68 18.28 4.31
C ALA A 34 5.82 17.70 3.46
N THR A 35 5.73 16.42 3.07
CA THR A 35 6.73 15.74 2.24
C THR A 35 6.22 15.47 0.83
N ASN A 36 7.11 15.53 -0.16
CA ASN A 36 6.80 15.21 -1.57
C ASN A 36 6.70 13.69 -1.83
N ARG A 37 7.01 12.88 -0.81
CA ARG A 37 6.97 11.43 -0.85
C ARG A 37 6.47 10.91 0.49
N VAL A 38 5.44 10.07 0.47
CA VAL A 38 4.86 9.47 1.67
C VAL A 38 4.74 7.96 1.46
N GLU A 39 5.15 7.19 2.48
CA GLU A 39 4.88 5.76 2.54
C GLU A 39 3.54 5.51 3.26
N VAL A 40 2.59 4.90 2.56
CA VAL A 40 1.26 4.59 3.09
C VAL A 40 0.89 3.16 2.73
N LEU A 41 0.64 2.33 3.75
CA LEU A 41 0.14 0.95 3.60
C LEU A 41 0.96 0.09 2.60
N GLY A 42 2.29 0.21 2.63
CA GLY A 42 3.16 -0.55 1.73
C GLY A 42 3.23 0.00 0.30
N PHE A 43 2.65 1.16 0.05
CA PHE A 43 2.82 1.95 -1.18
C PHE A 43 3.62 3.21 -0.90
N ILE A 44 4.32 3.68 -1.93
CA ILE A 44 4.95 4.99 -1.96
C ILE A 44 4.09 5.87 -2.87
N VAL A 45 3.68 7.03 -2.36
CA VAL A 45 2.93 8.03 -3.11
C VAL A 45 3.79 9.28 -3.23
N ASP A 46 3.99 9.73 -4.45
CA ASP A 46 4.72 10.95 -4.79
C ASP A 46 4.09 11.61 -6.03
N GLU A 47 4.76 12.65 -6.55
CA GLU A 47 4.33 13.42 -7.73
C GLU A 47 4.12 12.56 -8.99
N ASN A 48 4.82 11.43 -9.11
CA ASN A 48 4.71 10.52 -10.26
C ASN A 48 3.59 9.49 -10.07
N GLY A 49 2.84 9.57 -8.97
CA GLY A 49 1.72 8.69 -8.66
C GLY A 49 2.03 7.69 -7.55
N ARG A 50 1.35 6.54 -7.60
CA ARG A 50 1.41 5.50 -6.57
C ARG A 50 2.21 4.30 -7.06
N ARG A 51 3.24 3.93 -6.30
CA ARG A 51 4.14 2.80 -6.57
C ARG A 51 4.15 1.83 -5.40
N ALA A 52 4.39 0.54 -5.65
CA ALA A 52 4.58 -0.41 -4.55
C ALA A 52 5.90 -0.09 -3.82
N ASN A 53 5.91 -0.16 -2.49
CA ASN A 53 7.16 -0.06 -1.75
C ASN A 53 8.06 -1.27 -2.09
N PRO A 54 9.31 -1.07 -2.53
CA PRO A 54 10.25 -2.17 -2.77
C PRO A 54 10.35 -3.16 -1.60
N LYS A 55 10.26 -2.69 -0.35
CA LYS A 55 10.26 -3.57 0.84
C LYS A 55 9.05 -4.52 0.87
N SER A 56 7.90 -4.06 0.41
CA SER A 56 6.68 -4.86 0.37
C SER A 56 6.68 -5.81 -0.83
N VAL A 57 7.26 -5.38 -1.96
CA VAL A 57 7.49 -6.22 -3.16
C VAL A 57 8.51 -7.32 -2.88
N ASP A 58 9.55 -7.04 -2.09
CA ASP A 58 10.58 -8.01 -1.73
C ASP A 58 9.99 -9.26 -1.05
N LYS A 59 8.93 -9.09 -0.26
CA LYS A 59 8.22 -10.22 0.36
C LYS A 59 7.54 -11.11 -0.69
N LEU A 60 7.00 -10.52 -1.74
CA LEU A 60 6.41 -11.26 -2.87
C LEU A 60 7.51 -11.96 -3.68
N ARG A 61 8.64 -11.29 -3.90
CA ARG A 61 9.79 -11.84 -4.65
C ARG A 61 10.47 -12.99 -3.93
N ARG A 62 10.53 -12.95 -2.60
CA ARG A 62 11.10 -14.01 -1.75
C ARG A 62 10.08 -15.08 -1.38
N PHE A 63 8.84 -14.97 -1.85
CA PHE A 63 7.83 -15.99 -1.58
C PHE A 63 8.29 -17.33 -2.19
N PRO A 64 8.37 -18.42 -1.41
CA PRO A 64 8.86 -19.69 -1.92
C PRO A 64 7.92 -20.25 -2.99
N VAL A 65 8.44 -21.03 -3.93
CA VAL A 65 7.61 -21.69 -4.95
C VAL A 65 6.54 -22.53 -4.24
N PRO A 66 5.25 -22.26 -4.48
CA PRO A 66 4.18 -22.95 -3.76
C PRO A 66 4.13 -24.42 -4.18
N ASP A 67 4.27 -25.31 -3.21
CA ASP A 67 4.24 -26.78 -3.37
C ASP A 67 2.86 -27.40 -3.08
N CYS A 68 1.92 -26.61 -2.60
CA CYS A 68 0.58 -27.07 -2.25
C CYS A 68 -0.48 -26.00 -2.49
N LEU A 69 -1.73 -26.45 -2.66
CA LEU A 69 -2.87 -25.60 -2.97
C LEU A 69 -3.10 -24.47 -1.94
N LYS A 70 -2.79 -24.72 -0.65
CA LYS A 70 -2.84 -23.70 0.40
C LYS A 70 -1.83 -22.56 0.14
N LYS A 71 -0.60 -22.89 -0.25
CA LYS A 71 0.43 -21.88 -0.57
C LYS A 71 0.10 -21.14 -1.87
N VAL A 72 -0.47 -21.81 -2.87
CA VAL A 72 -0.96 -21.15 -4.10
C VAL A 72 -2.02 -20.11 -3.75
N ARG A 73 -3.04 -20.46 -2.95
CA ARG A 73 -4.06 -19.50 -2.49
C ARG A 73 -3.47 -18.32 -1.71
N SER A 74 -2.51 -18.60 -0.83
CA SER A 74 -1.81 -17.56 -0.07
C SER A 74 -1.03 -16.60 -0.99
N PHE A 75 -0.34 -17.13 -2.00
CA PHE A 75 0.36 -16.31 -2.98
C PHE A 75 -0.61 -15.46 -3.80
N CYS A 76 -1.71 -16.04 -4.29
CA CYS A 76 -2.75 -15.31 -5.03
C CYS A 76 -3.32 -14.15 -4.21
N GLY A 77 -3.58 -14.37 -2.91
CA GLY A 77 -4.02 -13.32 -2.00
C GLY A 77 -3.00 -12.18 -1.88
N LEU A 78 -1.72 -12.51 -1.69
CA LEU A 78 -0.64 -11.52 -1.62
C LEU A 78 -0.46 -10.74 -2.92
N ALA A 79 -0.48 -11.42 -4.06
CA ALA A 79 -0.36 -10.80 -5.38
C ALA A 79 -1.55 -9.86 -5.67
N SER A 80 -2.76 -10.23 -5.25
CA SER A 80 -3.97 -9.45 -5.47
C SER A 80 -3.93 -8.05 -4.83
N PHE A 81 -3.14 -7.89 -3.75
CA PHE A 81 -2.91 -6.59 -3.11
C PHE A 81 -2.31 -5.55 -4.07
N TYR A 82 -1.52 -6.00 -5.06
CA TYR A 82 -0.86 -5.14 -6.05
C TYR A 82 -1.56 -5.12 -7.41
N ARG A 83 -2.76 -5.70 -7.54
CA ARG A 83 -3.46 -5.85 -8.84
C ARG A 83 -3.58 -4.55 -9.65
N GLN A 84 -3.73 -3.40 -8.98
CA GLN A 84 -3.90 -2.09 -9.63
C GLN A 84 -2.59 -1.54 -10.24
N LEU A 85 -1.44 -2.10 -9.88
CA LEU A 85 -0.13 -1.73 -10.40
C LEU A 85 0.36 -2.66 -11.51
N ILE A 86 -0.33 -3.78 -11.74
CA ILE A 86 0.07 -4.80 -12.68
C ILE A 86 -0.92 -4.79 -13.86
N PRO A 87 -0.49 -4.35 -15.06
CA PRO A 87 -1.34 -4.41 -16.24
C PRO A 87 -1.68 -5.87 -16.55
N ASN A 88 -2.91 -6.13 -16.97
CA ASN A 88 -3.40 -7.48 -17.31
C ASN A 88 -3.26 -8.51 -16.18
N PHE A 89 -3.32 -8.07 -14.91
CA PHE A 89 -3.17 -8.94 -13.73
C PHE A 89 -4.03 -10.21 -13.79
N SER A 90 -5.30 -10.11 -14.21
CA SER A 90 -6.20 -11.26 -14.30
C SER A 90 -5.73 -12.31 -15.31
N ILE A 91 -5.13 -11.90 -16.43
CA ILE A 91 -4.59 -12.80 -17.46
C ILE A 91 -3.35 -13.52 -16.91
N ILE A 92 -2.46 -12.77 -16.24
CA ILE A 92 -1.23 -13.32 -15.64
C ILE A 92 -1.56 -14.33 -14.52
N MET A 93 -2.58 -14.04 -13.71
CA MET A 93 -2.97 -14.89 -12.58
C MET A 93 -3.91 -16.03 -12.96
N ALA A 94 -4.51 -16.02 -14.15
CA ALA A 94 -5.41 -17.07 -14.63
C ALA A 94 -4.92 -18.51 -14.40
N PRO A 95 -3.68 -18.90 -14.76
CA PRO A 95 -3.19 -20.26 -14.52
C PRO A 95 -3.15 -20.61 -13.03
N LEU A 96 -2.79 -19.66 -12.16
CA LEU A 96 -2.74 -19.88 -10.71
C LEU A 96 -4.14 -19.99 -10.11
N TYR A 97 -5.11 -19.21 -10.61
CA TYR A 97 -6.50 -19.33 -10.16
C TYR A 97 -7.11 -20.68 -10.57
N ALA A 98 -6.80 -21.20 -11.76
CA ALA A 98 -7.24 -22.52 -12.20
C ALA A 98 -6.75 -23.63 -11.25
N LEU A 99 -5.51 -23.54 -10.74
CA LEU A 99 -4.96 -24.49 -9.75
C LEU A 99 -5.60 -24.40 -8.37
N THR A 100 -6.38 -23.35 -8.09
CA THR A 100 -7.09 -23.18 -6.80
C THR A 100 -8.56 -23.56 -6.84
N GLN A 101 -9.10 -23.75 -8.05
CA GLN A 101 -10.42 -24.29 -8.32
C GLN A 101 -10.39 -25.80 -8.06
N LYS A 102 -11.48 -26.33 -7.50
CA LYS A 102 -11.62 -27.74 -7.13
C LYS A 102 -12.04 -28.56 -8.35
#